data_AF-A0A3D2Q346-F1
#
_entry.id   AF-A0A3D2Q346-F1
#
_cell.length_a   1.000
_cell.length_b   1.000
_cell.length_c   1.000
_cell.angle_alpha   90.00
_cell.angle_beta   90.00
_cell.angle_gamma   90.00
#
_symmetry.space_group_name_H-M   'P 1'
#
loop_
_entity.id
_entity.type
_entity.pdbx_description
1 polymer ?
#
loop_
_entity_poly.entity_id
_entity_poly.type
_entity_poly.pdbx_seq_one_letter_code
_entity_poly.pdbx_strand_id
1 'polypeptide(L)'
;MADVFRRIGEKAKDMGERAKDLGEKARDVTKEVTKRPSELLEITRLKIELSKLEKEKENNLNGIGTLVYQKYQGKENLDQEIERLCQQTNALEEEKAKIEEKINSFQPRTLICPDCKWELPAGGNYCSFCGKEAKEVEEVKEV
;
A
#
# COMPACT_ATOMS: atom_id res chain seq x y z
N MET A 1 -42.77 40.15 -0.27
CA MET A 1 -41.30 40.17 -0.12
C MET A 1 -40.80 39.52 1.18
N ALA A 2 -41.61 39.42 2.25
CA ALA A 2 -41.17 38.86 3.54
C ALA A 2 -40.88 37.33 3.54
N ASP A 3 -41.59 36.54 2.72
CA ASP A 3 -41.41 35.08 2.68
C ASP A 3 -40.07 34.61 2.09
N VAL A 4 -39.45 35.43 1.23
CA VAL A 4 -38.15 35.11 0.62
C VAL A 4 -37.03 35.22 1.65
N PHE A 5 -37.06 36.27 2.49
CA PHE A 5 -36.08 36.46 3.56
C PHE A 5 -36.19 35.38 4.64
N ARG A 6 -37.40 34.91 4.96
CA ARG A 6 -37.61 33.81 5.93
C ARG A 6 -37.01 32.49 5.43
N ARG A 7 -37.26 32.13 4.15
CA ARG A 7 -36.70 30.91 3.54
C ARG A 7 -35.17 30.95 3.41
N ILE A 8 -34.58 32.13 3.17
CA ILE A 8 -33.12 32.29 3.13
C ILE A 8 -32.52 32.10 4.53
N GLY A 9 -33.16 32.65 5.57
CA GLY A 9 -32.72 32.45 6.96
C GLY A 9 -32.81 30.99 7.43
N GLU A 10 -33.86 30.28 7.04
CA GLU A 10 -34.03 28.84 7.34
C GLU A 10 -32.97 27.98 6.64
N LYS A 11 -32.66 28.26 5.37
CA LYS A 11 -31.57 27.57 4.63
C LYS A 11 -30.18 27.86 5.18
N ALA A 12 -29.92 29.06 5.69
CA ALA A 12 -28.64 29.42 6.29
C ALA A 12 -28.41 28.68 7.63
N LYS A 13 -29.47 28.44 8.42
CA LYS A 13 -29.40 27.62 9.63
C LYS A 13 -29.10 26.15 9.32
N ASP A 14 -29.81 25.54 8.37
CA ASP A 14 -29.59 24.14 7.95
C ASP A 14 -28.18 23.94 7.38
N MET A 15 -27.64 24.93 6.66
CA MET A 15 -26.25 24.90 6.19
C MET A 15 -25.22 25.04 7.33
N GLY A 16 -25.53 25.86 8.34
CA GLY A 16 -24.68 26.03 9.52
C GLY A 16 -24.64 24.80 10.43
N GLU A 17 -25.75 24.08 10.56
CA GLU A 17 -25.81 22.81 11.30
C GLU A 17 -25.02 21.72 10.57
N ARG A 18 -25.18 21.60 9.25
CA ARG A 18 -24.37 20.65 8.45
C ARG A 18 -22.87 20.94 8.50
N ALA A 19 -22.46 22.21 8.52
CA ALA A 19 -21.05 22.57 8.66
C ALA A 19 -20.47 22.17 10.03
N LYS A 20 -21.27 22.22 11.10
CA LYS A 20 -20.86 21.73 12.42
C LYS A 20 -20.73 20.21 12.45
N ASP A 21 -21.69 19.49 11.88
CA ASP A 21 -21.64 18.03 11.78
C ASP A 21 -20.45 17.53 10.94
N LEU A 22 -20.09 18.24 9.88
CA LEU A 22 -18.87 17.98 9.11
C LEU A 22 -17.60 18.32 9.91
N GLY A 23 -17.61 19.41 10.68
CA GLY A 23 -16.50 19.79 11.56
C GLY A 23 -16.28 18.81 12.71
N GLU A 24 -17.34 18.24 13.28
CA GLU A 24 -17.26 17.19 14.29
C GLU A 24 -16.80 15.86 13.69
N LYS A 25 -17.34 15.46 12.53
CA LYS A 25 -16.86 14.26 11.81
C LYS A 25 -15.41 14.38 11.35
N ALA A 26 -14.93 15.58 11.02
CA ALA A 26 -13.52 15.81 10.70
C ALA A 26 -12.61 15.65 11.93
N ARG A 27 -13.11 15.88 13.15
CA ARG A 27 -12.33 15.67 14.39
C ARG A 27 -12.18 14.19 14.72
N ASP A 28 -13.14 13.34 14.36
CA ASP A 28 -13.02 11.89 14.57
C ASP A 28 -12.04 11.21 13.60
N VAL A 29 -11.75 11.84 12.45
CA VAL A 29 -10.73 11.40 11.48
C VAL A 29 -9.29 11.69 11.96
N THR A 30 -9.11 12.45 13.05
CA THR A 30 -7.77 12.82 13.58
C THR A 30 -7.01 11.68 14.28
N LYS A 31 -7.56 10.45 14.32
CA LYS A 31 -6.83 9.28 14.84
C LYS A 31 -5.97 8.58 13.79
N GLU A 32 -5.99 9.05 12.54
CA GLU A 32 -5.21 8.47 11.47
C GLU A 32 -3.80 9.07 11.39
N VAL A 33 -2.82 8.32 11.88
CA VAL A 33 -1.48 8.16 11.30
C VAL A 33 -0.75 9.47 10.95
N THR A 34 -0.17 10.14 11.95
CA THR A 34 0.91 11.12 11.75
C THR A 34 2.22 10.41 11.38
N LYS A 35 2.28 9.78 10.19
CA LYS A 35 3.54 9.33 9.60
C LYS A 35 4.46 10.55 9.44
N ARG A 36 5.75 10.40 9.76
CA ARG A 36 6.69 11.52 9.63
C ARG A 36 6.76 11.94 8.17
N PRO A 37 6.78 13.26 7.84
CA PRO A 37 6.89 13.72 6.45
C PRO A 37 8.08 13.11 5.70
N SER A 38 9.18 12.84 6.41
CA SER A 38 10.37 12.15 5.88
C SER A 38 10.09 10.71 5.44
N GLU A 39 9.33 9.93 6.23
CA GLU A 39 9.00 8.53 5.93
C GLU A 39 8.08 8.44 4.71
N LEU A 40 7.12 9.36 4.58
CA LEU A 40 6.24 9.44 3.42
C LEU A 40 7.00 9.72 2.13
N LEU A 41 8.00 10.62 2.19
CA LEU A 41 8.87 10.90 1.05
C LEU A 41 9.72 9.69 0.67
N GLU A 42 10.26 8.96 1.65
CA GLU A 42 11.03 7.74 1.38
C GLU A 42 10.15 6.63 0.76
N ILE A 43 8.96 6.37 1.32
CA ILE A 43 8.00 5.43 0.73
C ILE A 43 7.65 5.81 -0.71
N THR A 44 7.45 7.10 -0.98
CA THR A 44 7.13 7.58 -2.33
C THR A 44 8.28 7.34 -3.30
N ARG A 45 9.53 7.58 -2.87
CA ARG A 45 10.72 7.29 -3.68
C ARG A 45 10.84 5.80 -3.97
N LEU A 46 10.68 4.95 -2.96
CA LEU A 46 10.71 3.49 -3.12
C LEU A 46 9.62 2.99 -4.07
N LYS A 47 8.42 3.56 -4.02
CA LYS A 47 7.34 3.22 -4.96
C LYS A 47 7.66 3.62 -6.41
N ILE A 48 8.32 4.76 -6.62
CA ILE A 48 8.77 5.18 -7.95
C ILE A 48 9.84 4.21 -8.48
N GLU A 49 10.77 3.80 -7.63
CA GLU A 49 11.80 2.81 -7.96
C GLU A 49 11.17 1.46 -8.31
N LEU A 50 10.23 0.97 -7.51
CA LEU A 50 9.45 -0.23 -7.78
C LEU A 50 8.78 -0.18 -9.16
N SER A 51 8.12 0.95 -9.49
CA SER A 51 7.47 1.14 -10.79
C SER A 51 8.45 1.11 -11.96
N LYS A 52 9.70 1.54 -11.76
CA LYS A 52 10.74 1.46 -12.79
C LYS A 52 11.17 0.02 -13.02
N LEU A 53 11.45 -0.72 -11.94
CA LEU A 53 11.84 -2.13 -12.00
C LEU A 53 10.74 -2.98 -12.64
N GLU A 54 9.47 -2.71 -12.30
CA GLU A 54 8.33 -3.40 -12.91
C GLU A 54 8.26 -3.19 -14.43
N LYS A 55 8.49 -1.96 -14.90
CA LYS A 55 8.54 -1.65 -16.33
C LYS A 55 9.72 -2.33 -17.02
N GLU A 56 10.89 -2.36 -16.39
CA GLU A 56 12.05 -3.04 -16.93
C GLU A 56 11.81 -4.55 -17.04
N LYS A 57 11.19 -5.14 -16.01
CA LYS A 57 10.76 -6.54 -16.02
C LYS A 57 9.79 -6.83 -17.15
N GLU A 58 8.77 -5.99 -17.31
CA GLU A 58 7.79 -6.10 -18.40
C GLU A 58 8.47 -6.06 -19.78
N ASN A 59 9.42 -5.14 -19.96
CA ASN A 59 10.21 -5.04 -21.20
C ASN A 59 11.03 -6.31 -21.46
N ASN A 60 11.68 -6.87 -20.43
CA ASN A 60 12.44 -8.12 -20.57
C ASN A 60 11.52 -9.29 -20.94
N LEU A 61 10.37 -9.42 -20.28
CA LEU A 61 9.38 -10.47 -20.58
C LEU A 61 8.83 -10.34 -22.02
N ASN A 62 8.55 -9.12 -22.47
CA ASN A 62 8.16 -8.86 -23.86
C ASN A 62 9.28 -9.22 -24.86
N GLY A 63 10.53 -8.92 -24.51
CA GLY A 63 11.72 -9.32 -25.27
C GLY A 63 11.86 -10.83 -25.37
N ILE A 64 11.75 -11.54 -24.24
CA ILE A 64 11.77 -13.00 -24.18
C ILE A 64 10.66 -13.59 -25.07
N GLY A 65 9.42 -13.12 -24.93
CA GLY A 65 8.30 -13.58 -25.75
C GLY A 65 8.54 -13.39 -27.25
N THR A 66 9.14 -12.26 -27.63
CA THR A 66 9.52 -11.98 -29.01
C THR A 66 10.59 -12.95 -29.51
N LEU A 67 11.64 -13.21 -28.73
CA LEU A 67 12.73 -14.11 -29.09
C LEU A 67 12.25 -15.57 -29.19
N VAL A 68 11.38 -16.00 -28.27
CA VAL A 68 10.77 -17.34 -28.29
C VAL A 68 9.92 -17.52 -29.54
N TYR A 69 9.12 -16.50 -29.91
CA TYR A 69 8.34 -16.54 -31.16
C TYR A 69 9.26 -16.59 -32.39
N GLN A 70 10.34 -15.81 -32.41
CA GLN A 70 11.32 -15.87 -33.50
C GLN A 70 12.02 -17.23 -33.60
N LYS A 71 12.30 -17.87 -32.46
CA LYS A 71 12.83 -19.23 -32.41
C LYS A 71 11.84 -20.24 -33.00
N TYR A 72 10.56 -20.10 -32.69
CA TYR A 72 9.50 -20.90 -33.31
C TYR A 72 9.42 -20.69 -34.83
N GLN A 73 9.71 -19.48 -35.33
CA GLN A 73 9.79 -19.18 -36.76
C GLN A 73 11.05 -19.73 -37.45
N GLY A 74 11.94 -20.43 -36.73
CA GLY A 74 13.13 -21.05 -37.28
C GLY A 74 14.39 -20.17 -37.25
N LYS A 75 14.38 -19.05 -36.50
CA LYS A 75 15.64 -18.33 -36.23
C LYS A 75 16.48 -19.10 -35.22
N GLU A 76 17.76 -19.28 -35.53
CA GLU A 76 18.73 -19.94 -34.67
C GLU A 76 19.53 -18.94 -33.82
N ASN A 77 20.31 -19.45 -32.86
CA ASN A 77 21.21 -18.68 -32.01
C ASN A 77 20.55 -17.61 -31.11
N LEU A 78 19.27 -17.80 -30.75
CA LEU A 78 18.55 -16.90 -29.85
C LEU A 78 18.65 -17.31 -28.37
N ASP A 79 19.12 -18.53 -28.09
CA ASP A 79 19.11 -19.10 -26.74
C ASP A 79 19.95 -18.32 -25.73
N GLN A 80 21.12 -17.83 -26.14
CA GLN A 80 21.97 -17.01 -25.28
C GLN A 80 21.30 -15.69 -24.90
N GLU A 81 20.57 -15.06 -25.82
CA GLU A 81 19.88 -13.80 -25.56
C GLU A 81 18.63 -14.02 -24.68
N ILE A 82 17.91 -15.13 -24.90
CA ILE A 82 16.81 -15.54 -24.02
C ILE A 82 17.33 -15.78 -22.60
N GLU A 83 18.42 -16.53 -22.45
CA GLU A 83 19.03 -16.80 -21.15
C GLU A 83 19.49 -15.50 -20.46
N ARG A 84 20.11 -14.58 -21.20
CA ARG A 84 20.52 -13.27 -20.70
C ARG A 84 19.33 -12.48 -20.16
N LEU A 85 18.24 -12.39 -20.92
CA LEU A 85 17.03 -11.68 -20.47
C LEU A 85 16.36 -12.36 -19.27
N CYS A 86 16.38 -13.69 -19.20
CA CYS A 86 15.88 -14.43 -18.03
C CYS A 86 16.72 -14.13 -16.77
N GLN A 87 18.04 -14.12 -16.87
CA GLN A 87 18.93 -13.78 -15.75
C GLN A 87 18.70 -12.34 -15.28
N GLN A 88 18.56 -11.39 -16.22
CA GLN A 88 18.23 -10.00 -15.89
C GLN A 88 16.86 -9.90 -15.22
N THR A 89 15.85 -10.63 -15.70
CA THR A 89 14.51 -10.68 -15.12
C THR A 89 14.55 -11.18 -13.68
N ASN A 90 15.29 -12.26 -13.40
CA ASN A 90 15.44 -12.79 -12.04
C ASN A 90 16.09 -11.76 -11.10
N ALA A 91 17.14 -11.07 -11.54
CA ALA A 91 17.79 -10.03 -10.74
C ALA A 91 16.83 -8.88 -10.40
N LEU A 92 15.99 -8.45 -11.36
CA LEU A 92 14.96 -7.43 -11.13
C LEU A 92 13.90 -7.91 -10.13
N GLU A 93 13.53 -9.19 -10.14
CA GLU A 93 12.58 -9.73 -9.15
C GLU A 93 13.16 -9.78 -7.74
N GLU A 94 14.44 -10.13 -7.59
CA GLU A 94 15.13 -10.07 -6.31
C GLU A 94 15.23 -8.64 -5.77
N GLU A 95 15.50 -7.66 -6.63
CA GLU A 95 15.54 -6.25 -6.25
C GLU A 95 14.15 -5.73 -5.86
N LYS A 96 13.13 -6.10 -6.63
CA LYS A 96 11.72 -5.79 -6.34
C LYS A 96 11.33 -6.27 -4.94
N ALA A 97 11.65 -7.52 -4.61
CA ALA A 97 11.35 -8.10 -3.30
C ALA A 97 12.01 -7.32 -2.14
N LYS A 98 13.25 -6.87 -2.31
CA LYS A 98 13.96 -6.05 -1.30
C LYS A 98 13.28 -4.70 -1.09
N ILE A 99 12.83 -4.04 -2.17
CA ILE A 99 12.12 -2.76 -2.07
C ILE A 99 10.76 -2.94 -1.42
N GLU A 100 10.04 -4.01 -1.74
CA GLU A 100 8.75 -4.34 -1.10
C GLU A 100 8.91 -4.62 0.40
N GLU A 101 9.92 -5.40 0.81
CA GLU A 101 10.25 -5.62 2.22
C GLU A 101 10.54 -4.29 2.92
N LYS A 102 11.30 -3.40 2.27
CA LYS A 102 11.59 -2.07 2.81
C LYS A 102 10.34 -1.20 2.94
N ILE A 103 9.43 -1.20 1.96
CA ILE A 103 8.15 -0.49 2.05
C ILE A 103 7.28 -1.05 3.19
N ASN A 104 7.24 -2.37 3.35
CA ASN A 104 6.49 -3.03 4.42
C ASN A 104 7.06 -2.73 5.81
N SER A 105 8.36 -2.47 5.92
CA SER A 105 8.98 -2.03 7.18
C SER A 105 8.44 -0.69 7.70
N PHE A 106 7.89 0.15 6.82
CA PHE A 106 7.23 1.41 7.20
C PHE A 106 5.73 1.26 7.53
N GLN A 107 5.14 0.07 7.34
CA GLN A 107 3.75 -0.17 7.72
C GLN A 107 3.68 -0.48 9.23
N PRO A 108 2.75 0.15 9.97
CA PRO A 108 2.54 -0.23 11.36
C PRO A 108 2.06 -1.69 11.40
N ARG A 109 2.74 -2.52 12.20
CA ARG A 109 2.33 -3.91 12.42
C ARG A 109 0.95 -3.90 13.08
N THR A 110 -0.07 -4.34 12.35
CA THR A 110 -1.39 -4.60 12.91
C THR A 110 -1.31 -5.89 13.71
N LEU A 111 -1.30 -5.76 15.04
CA LEU A 111 -1.39 -6.90 15.93
C LEU A 111 -2.81 -7.48 15.83
N ILE A 112 -2.96 -8.78 15.60
CA ILE A 112 -4.26 -9.46 15.57
C ILE A 112 -4.37 -10.32 16.82
N CYS A 113 -5.52 -10.28 17.50
CA CYS A 113 -5.71 -11.08 18.70
C CYS A 113 -5.74 -12.58 18.33
N PRO A 114 -4.93 -13.44 18.97
CA PRO A 114 -4.87 -14.86 18.64
C PRO A 114 -6.19 -15.60 18.90
N ASP A 115 -7.01 -15.11 19.83
CA ASP A 115 -8.27 -15.77 20.20
C ASP A 115 -9.49 -15.22 19.44
N CYS A 116 -9.70 -13.91 19.48
CA CYS A 116 -10.91 -13.31 18.91
C CYS A 116 -10.72 -12.71 17.52
N LYS A 117 -9.48 -12.73 16.99
CA LYS A 117 -9.09 -12.18 15.69
C LYS A 117 -9.38 -10.69 15.49
N TRP A 118 -9.63 -9.97 16.59
CA TRP A 118 -9.82 -8.52 16.56
C TRP A 118 -8.49 -7.81 16.33
N GLU A 119 -8.51 -6.75 15.51
CA GLU A 119 -7.36 -5.87 15.28
C GLU A 119 -7.04 -5.08 16.55
N LEU A 120 -5.84 -5.28 17.09
CA LEU A 120 -5.34 -4.54 18.24
C LEU A 120 -4.76 -3.20 17.81
N PRO A 121 -4.92 -2.17 18.66
CA PRO A 121 -4.18 -0.93 18.48
C PRO A 121 -2.67 -1.17 18.60
N ALA A 122 -1.88 -0.37 17.88
CA ALA A 122 -0.43 -0.45 17.90
C ALA A 122 0.13 -0.34 19.34
N GLY A 123 0.92 -1.33 19.78
CA GLY A 123 1.52 -1.38 21.12
C GLY A 123 0.56 -1.79 22.25
N GLY A 124 -0.63 -2.32 21.95
CA GLY A 124 -1.54 -2.84 22.96
C GLY A 124 -1.10 -4.20 23.50
N ASN A 125 -0.80 -4.28 24.81
CA ASN A 125 -0.47 -5.54 25.49
C ASN A 125 -1.68 -6.46 25.70
N TYR A 126 -2.90 -5.94 25.56
CA TYR A 126 -4.15 -6.67 25.79
C TYR A 126 -5.18 -6.34 24.71
N CYS A 127 -5.98 -7.33 24.32
CA CYS A 127 -7.06 -7.17 23.36
C CYS A 127 -8.21 -6.36 23.97
N SER A 128 -8.56 -5.24 23.35
CA SER A 128 -9.67 -4.38 23.75
C SER A 128 -11.05 -5.05 23.66
N PHE A 129 -11.17 -6.16 22.92
CA PHE A 129 -12.44 -6.88 22.73
C PHE A 129 -12.59 -8.07 23.68
N CYS A 130 -11.58 -8.94 23.79
CA CYS A 130 -11.66 -10.16 24.61
C CYS A 130 -10.82 -10.13 25.90
N GLY A 131 -10.06 -9.05 26.13
CA GLY A 131 -9.24 -8.87 27.34
C GLY A 131 -7.97 -9.73 27.44
N LYS A 132 -7.68 -10.55 26.42
CA LYS A 132 -6.53 -11.46 26.45
C LYS A 132 -5.23 -10.77 26.07
N GLU A 133 -4.14 -11.20 26.68
CA GLU A 133 -2.80 -10.67 26.43
C GLU A 133 -2.40 -10.90 24.97
N ALA A 134 -2.07 -9.81 24.29
CA ALA A 134 -1.49 -9.85 22.96
C ALA A 134 0.00 -10.16 23.12
N LYS A 135 0.35 -11.43 22.98
CA LYS A 135 1.75 -11.80 22.82
C LYS A 135 2.23 -11.15 21.53
N GLU A 136 3.30 -10.37 21.62
CA GLU A 136 4.04 -9.91 20.45
C GLU A 136 4.43 -11.15 19.65
N VAL A 137 3.69 -11.44 18.58
CA VAL A 137 4.15 -12.39 17.59
C VAL A 137 5.24 -11.67 16.81
N GLU A 138 6.47 -11.78 17.30
CA GLU A 138 7.62 -11.81 16.43
C GLU A 138 7.37 -12.96 15.45
N GLU A 139 6.91 -12.62 14.24
CA GLU A 139 6.80 -13.60 13.18
C GLU A 139 8.19 -14.15 12.89
N VAL A 140 8.38 -15.37 13.36
CA VAL A 140 9.31 -16.37 12.85
C VAL A 140 9.15 -16.37 11.33
N LYS A 141 10.21 -16.02 10.62
CA LYS A 141 10.33 -16.27 9.18
C LYS A 141 10.25 -17.79 8.98
N GLU A 142 9.14 -18.30 8.46
CA GLU A 142 9.05 -19.68 7.96
C GLU A 142 9.06 -19.70 6.43
N VAL A 143 10.17 -20.28 5.94
CA VAL A 143 10.47 -20.91 4.64
C VAL A 143 10.49 -20.01 3.40
#